data_AF-A0A4Y7JXL6-F1
#
_entry.id   AF-A0A4Y7JXL6-F1
#
_cell.length_a   1.000
_cell.length_b   1.000
_cell.length_c   1.000
_cell.angle_alpha   90.00
_cell.angle_beta   90.00
_cell.angle_gamma   90.00
#
_symmetry.space_group_name_H-M   'P 1'
#
loop_
_entity.id
_entity.type
_entity.pdbx_description
1 polymer ?
#
loop_
_entity_poly.entity_id
_entity_poly.type
_entity_poly.pdbx_seq_one_letter_code
_entity_poly.pdbx_strand_id
1 'polypeptide(L)'
;MSRFNSTMAYPHFFFFFLLILLSSLSLSSSDYKGNHWGGDRFWFGVQTFGQGGDKHVSTERKIRKVSGGPNYYPEQLYQFALISTDSQPDLAYTIEVEPNKKFSVWLHFAEIDQQVTGVGKRVFDVLINGDVAFKDVDIAKMSGDLFTALVLNKTVVVSGRSLTITLHPTKGKHAIINAIEVFEVVRAESRTLTDEVKALHSLKKAIGLPVRLGWNGDPCVPQQHAWSGVDCLFDAHRFKWVIDGLDLDNQGLGGYVPKDIAKLHHLQSINFSGNSIRGGIPSTLGTVTSLETL
;
A
#
# COMPACT_ATOMS: atom_id res chain seq x y z
N MET A 1 -3.50 -11.16 12.24
CA MET A 1 -3.54 -10.20 11.13
C MET A 1 -2.65 -10.73 10.01
N SER A 2 -3.23 -11.11 8.87
CA SER A 2 -2.46 -11.53 7.69
C SER A 2 -1.72 -10.31 7.12
N ARG A 3 -0.38 -10.33 7.15
CA ARG A 3 0.46 -9.32 6.50
C ARG A 3 0.22 -9.39 5.00
N PHE A 4 -0.47 -8.41 4.43
CA PHE A 4 -0.52 -8.21 2.99
C PHE A 4 0.63 -7.30 2.61
N ASN A 5 1.75 -7.88 2.18
CA ASN A 5 2.84 -7.12 1.59
C ASN A 5 2.41 -6.72 0.17
N SER A 6 1.90 -5.50 0.01
CA SER A 6 1.65 -4.92 -1.32
C SER A 6 2.74 -3.91 -1.63
N THR A 7 3.60 -4.25 -2.58
CA THR A 7 4.66 -3.38 -3.11
C THR A 7 4.05 -2.39 -4.08
N MET A 8 3.73 -1.20 -3.58
CA MET A 8 3.23 -0.11 -4.41
C MET A 8 4.35 0.86 -4.74
N ALA A 9 4.95 0.70 -5.92
CA ALA A 9 5.95 1.63 -6.41
C ALA A 9 5.30 3.00 -6.71
N TYR A 10 5.41 3.97 -5.80
CA TYR A 10 5.01 5.35 -6.06
C TYR A 10 6.02 5.99 -7.02
N PRO A 11 5.61 6.40 -8.25
CA PRO A 11 6.42 7.32 -9.02
C PRO A 11 6.30 8.69 -8.35
N HIS A 12 7.42 9.40 -8.18
CA HIS A 12 7.51 10.78 -7.67
C HIS A 12 7.90 11.01 -6.20
N PHE A 13 8.81 10.22 -5.63
CA PHE A 13 9.66 10.70 -4.52
C PHE A 13 11.12 10.26 -4.73
N PHE A 14 11.92 11.15 -5.34
CA PHE A 14 13.34 10.98 -5.68
C PHE A 14 13.65 9.75 -6.54
N PHE A 15 14.49 9.89 -7.56
CA PHE A 15 14.88 8.81 -8.49
C PHE A 15 15.55 7.57 -7.84
N PHE A 16 15.67 7.52 -6.50
CA PHE A 16 16.47 6.56 -5.74
C PHE A 16 15.72 5.82 -4.62
N PHE A 17 14.40 6.00 -4.42
CA PHE A 17 13.65 5.28 -3.38
C PHE A 17 12.28 4.72 -3.85
N LEU A 18 11.88 3.59 -3.28
CA LEU A 18 10.56 2.94 -3.41
C LEU A 18 9.88 2.94 -2.04
N LEU A 19 8.54 2.92 -2.02
CA LEU A 19 7.73 2.81 -0.81
C LEU A 19 7.02 1.45 -0.81
N ILE A 20 7.08 0.71 0.29
CA ILE A 20 6.35 -0.55 0.45
C ILE A 20 5.24 -0.32 1.44
N LEU A 21 3.99 -0.50 1.04
CA LEU A 21 2.84 -0.29 1.93
C LEU A 21 2.78 -1.42 2.96
N LEU A 22 3.01 -1.07 4.22
CA LEU A 22 2.92 -2.02 5.34
C LEU A 22 1.53 -2.02 5.96
N SER A 23 0.90 -0.84 6.02
CA SER A 23 -0.47 -0.68 6.49
C SER A 23 -1.14 0.48 5.79
N SER A 24 -2.37 0.26 5.35
CA SER A 24 -3.31 1.25 4.83
C SER A 24 -4.61 1.08 5.59
N LEU A 25 -4.87 1.98 6.52
CA LEU A 25 -6.03 1.92 7.38
C LEU A 25 -7.04 2.96 6.91
N SER A 26 -8.19 2.51 6.42
CA SER A 26 -9.37 3.36 6.28
C SER A 26 -10.20 3.20 7.53
N LEU A 27 -10.69 4.29 8.11
CA LEU A 27 -11.51 4.22 9.31
C LEU A 27 -12.99 3.99 8.96
N SER A 28 -13.24 3.21 7.90
CA SER A 28 -14.56 2.82 7.39
C SER A 28 -14.96 1.42 7.87
N SER A 29 -16.25 1.09 7.71
CA SER A 29 -16.79 -0.25 7.96
C SER A 29 -16.57 -1.24 6.79
N SER A 30 -15.82 -0.87 5.76
CA SER A 30 -15.68 -1.65 4.52
C SER A 30 -14.32 -1.43 3.88
N ASP A 31 -13.76 -2.50 3.31
CA ASP A 31 -12.51 -2.44 2.56
C ASP A 31 -12.71 -1.70 1.23
N TYR A 32 -11.79 -0.79 0.89
CA TYR A 32 -11.83 -0.06 -0.37
C TYR A 32 -10.69 -0.45 -1.28
N LYS A 33 -11.01 -0.61 -2.57
CA LYS A 33 -10.03 -0.62 -3.64
C LYS A 33 -9.80 0.83 -4.10
N GLY A 34 -8.55 1.17 -4.41
CA GLY A 34 -8.20 2.42 -5.07
C GLY A 34 -9.01 2.59 -6.36
N ASN A 35 -9.25 3.84 -6.75
CA ASN A 35 -9.79 4.13 -8.09
C ASN A 35 -8.73 3.76 -9.16
N HIS A 36 -9.11 3.72 -10.44
CA HIS A 36 -8.18 3.30 -11.50
C HIS A 36 -6.91 4.17 -11.60
N TRP A 37 -6.91 5.38 -11.05
CA TRP A 37 -5.77 6.32 -10.97
C TRP A 37 -4.94 6.17 -9.70
N GLY A 38 -5.50 5.54 -8.66
CA GLY A 38 -4.87 5.26 -7.38
C GLY A 38 -4.05 3.97 -7.40
N GLY A 39 -4.13 3.16 -8.45
CA GLY A 39 -3.50 1.84 -8.51
C GLY A 39 -4.20 0.81 -7.60
N ASP A 40 -3.53 -0.31 -7.34
CA ASP A 40 -4.04 -1.45 -6.55
C ASP A 40 -4.05 -1.18 -5.02
N ARG A 41 -4.43 0.03 -4.57
CA ARG A 41 -4.48 0.39 -3.13
C ARG A 41 -5.61 -0.38 -2.47
N PHE A 42 -5.30 -1.16 -1.44
CA PHE A 42 -6.29 -1.78 -0.59
C PHE A 42 -6.32 -1.04 0.74
N TRP A 43 -7.48 -0.64 1.24
CA TRP A 43 -7.61 0.00 2.56
C TRP A 43 -8.34 -0.94 3.50
N PHE A 44 -7.73 -1.26 4.64
CA PHE A 44 -8.33 -2.08 5.69
C PHE A 44 -9.19 -1.21 6.60
N GLY A 45 -10.47 -1.57 6.71
CA GLY A 45 -11.41 -0.94 7.64
C GLY A 45 -11.02 -1.16 9.10
N VAL A 46 -10.74 -0.10 9.86
CA VAL A 46 -10.60 -0.17 11.32
C VAL A 46 -11.65 0.71 12.00
N GLN A 47 -12.41 0.11 12.92
CA GLN A 47 -13.49 0.77 13.64
C GLN A 47 -13.04 1.41 14.96
N THR A 48 -11.84 1.06 15.44
CA THR A 48 -11.27 1.56 16.70
C THR A 48 -9.78 1.22 16.80
N PHE A 49 -8.98 2.07 17.42
CA PHE A 49 -7.60 1.81 17.81
C PHE A 49 -7.47 1.08 19.16
N GLY A 50 -8.57 0.84 19.87
CA GLY A 50 -8.60 0.09 21.13
C GLY A 50 -9.92 0.26 21.89
N GLN A 51 -10.30 -0.71 22.73
CA GLN A 51 -11.61 -0.71 23.38
C GLN A 51 -11.85 0.56 24.24
N GLY A 52 -12.74 1.44 23.76
CA GLY A 52 -13.27 2.59 24.50
C GLY A 52 -12.46 3.89 24.41
N GLY A 53 -11.39 3.93 23.61
CA GLY A 53 -10.51 5.11 23.51
C GLY A 53 -10.96 6.17 22.51
N ASP A 54 -11.83 5.80 21.56
CA ASP A 54 -12.17 6.61 20.40
C ASP A 54 -13.65 6.52 20.01
N LYS A 55 -14.08 7.49 19.21
CA LYS A 55 -15.43 7.59 18.66
C LYS A 55 -15.35 7.63 17.14
N HIS A 56 -16.11 6.74 16.51
CA HIS A 56 -16.32 6.75 15.07
C HIS A 56 -17.26 7.88 14.65
N VAL A 57 -16.89 8.61 13.59
CA VAL A 57 -17.73 9.62 12.96
C VAL A 57 -17.73 9.46 11.44
N SER A 58 -18.85 9.85 10.83
CA SER A 58 -19.01 9.83 9.39
C SER A 58 -19.75 11.06 8.89
N THR A 59 -19.64 11.32 7.58
CA THR A 59 -20.38 12.38 6.91
C THR A 59 -20.80 11.97 5.50
N GLU A 60 -21.98 12.42 5.08
CA GLU A 60 -22.44 12.32 3.69
C GLU A 60 -22.04 13.55 2.86
N ARG A 61 -21.43 14.56 3.50
CA ARG A 61 -21.00 15.78 2.82
C ARG A 61 -19.87 15.47 1.86
N LYS A 62 -19.86 16.21 0.74
CA LYS A 62 -18.80 16.14 -0.26
C LYS A 62 -17.48 16.64 0.34
N ILE A 63 -16.41 15.87 0.18
CA ILE A 63 -15.06 16.25 0.58
C ILE A 63 -14.36 16.94 -0.60
N ARG A 64 -13.75 18.10 -0.34
CA ARG A 64 -12.98 18.85 -1.35
C ARG A 64 -11.52 18.39 -1.39
N LYS A 65 -10.86 18.60 -2.54
CA LYS A 65 -9.43 18.32 -2.76
C LYS A 65 -8.98 16.86 -2.54
N VAL A 66 -9.89 15.88 -2.67
CA VAL A 66 -9.59 14.45 -2.48
C VAL A 66 -8.66 13.85 -3.54
N SER A 67 -8.51 14.53 -4.68
CA SER A 67 -7.89 14.00 -5.90
C SER A 67 -6.99 15.06 -6.55
N GLY A 68 -6.03 15.58 -5.79
CA GLY A 68 -4.95 16.40 -6.33
C GLY A 68 -3.83 15.50 -6.85
N GLY A 69 -3.50 15.58 -8.15
CA GLY A 69 -2.32 14.90 -8.67
C GLY A 69 -1.06 15.27 -7.87
N PRO A 70 -0.10 14.36 -7.68
CA PRO A 70 0.05 13.06 -8.36
C PRO A 70 -0.68 11.88 -7.69
N ASN A 71 -1.29 12.04 -6.50
CA ASN A 71 -1.90 10.94 -5.74
C ASN A 71 -3.42 11.10 -5.62
N TYR A 72 -4.15 10.15 -6.20
CA TYR A 72 -5.62 10.11 -6.19
C TYR A 72 -6.12 9.20 -5.06
N TYR A 73 -6.82 9.79 -4.08
CA TYR A 73 -7.45 9.06 -2.98
C TYR A 73 -8.97 9.03 -3.16
N PRO A 74 -9.65 7.93 -2.78
CA PRO A 74 -11.12 7.86 -2.85
C PRO A 74 -11.75 8.84 -1.85
N GLU A 75 -12.83 9.49 -2.25
CA GLU A 75 -13.57 10.45 -1.40
C GLU A 75 -14.04 9.81 -0.10
N GLN A 76 -14.49 8.56 -0.20
CA GLN A 76 -14.96 7.75 0.92
C GLN A 76 -13.92 7.64 2.03
N LEU A 77 -12.62 7.69 1.72
CA LEU A 77 -11.55 7.66 2.73
C LEU A 77 -11.67 8.81 3.75
N TYR A 78 -12.11 9.98 3.28
CA TYR A 78 -12.22 11.19 4.09
C TYR A 78 -13.62 11.43 4.64
N GLN A 79 -14.59 10.57 4.30
CA GLN A 79 -15.95 10.63 4.82
C GLN A 79 -16.10 9.91 6.17
N PHE A 80 -15.07 9.21 6.62
CA PHE A 80 -15.00 8.54 7.91
C PHE A 80 -13.78 9.01 8.70
N ALA A 81 -13.91 9.04 10.02
CA ALA A 81 -12.81 9.36 10.93
C ALA A 81 -13.00 8.72 12.31
N LEU A 82 -11.90 8.62 13.04
CA LEU A 82 -11.90 8.41 14.49
C LEU A 82 -11.56 9.72 15.19
N ILE A 83 -12.27 9.98 16.29
CA ILE A 83 -12.06 11.12 17.18
C ILE A 83 -11.70 10.59 18.57
N SER A 84 -10.73 11.20 19.27
CA SER A 84 -10.46 10.82 20.66
C SER A 84 -11.61 11.17 21.61
N THR A 85 -11.54 10.66 22.84
CA THR A 85 -12.55 10.87 23.87
C THR A 85 -12.01 11.71 25.03
N ASP A 86 -12.89 12.23 25.89
CA ASP A 86 -12.46 12.93 27.10
C ASP A 86 -11.70 12.00 28.07
N SER A 87 -12.00 10.70 28.07
CA SER A 87 -11.30 9.67 28.86
C SER A 87 -9.94 9.28 28.28
N GLN A 88 -9.78 9.37 26.96
CA GLN A 88 -8.56 9.04 26.26
C GLN A 88 -8.32 10.09 25.18
N PRO A 89 -7.73 11.26 25.55
CA PRO A 89 -7.56 12.38 24.63
C PRO A 89 -6.56 12.10 23.51
N ASP A 90 -5.62 11.19 23.75
CA ASP A 90 -4.62 10.78 22.76
C ASP A 90 -5.16 9.65 21.88
N LEU A 91 -5.18 9.89 20.56
CA LEU A 91 -5.33 8.80 19.59
C LEU A 91 -3.96 8.21 19.30
N ALA A 92 -3.74 6.96 19.70
CA ALA A 92 -2.48 6.26 19.47
C ALA A 92 -2.70 5.02 18.59
N TYR A 93 -1.92 4.92 17.52
CA TYR A 93 -1.86 3.74 16.66
C TYR A 93 -0.44 3.16 16.69
N THR A 94 -0.31 1.85 16.92
CA THR A 94 0.99 1.17 16.95
C THR A 94 1.01 0.00 15.97
N ILE A 95 2.10 -0.10 15.21
CA ILE A 95 2.38 -1.20 14.28
C ILE A 95 3.76 -1.79 14.54
N GLU A 96 3.88 -3.12 14.39
CA GLU A 96 5.18 -3.80 14.41
C GLU A 96 5.96 -3.53 13.13
N VAL A 97 7.23 -3.17 13.26
CA VAL A 97 8.11 -2.87 12.13
C VAL A 97 9.49 -3.48 12.33
N GLU A 98 10.22 -3.65 11.23
CA GLU A 98 11.63 -4.06 11.30
C GLU A 98 12.51 -2.93 11.84
N PRO A 99 13.41 -3.20 12.78
CA PRO A 99 14.29 -2.18 13.37
C PRO A 99 15.35 -1.70 12.37
N ASN A 100 15.84 -0.48 12.60
CA ASN A 100 16.88 0.18 11.82
C ASN A 100 16.51 0.43 10.36
N LYS A 101 15.22 0.57 10.07
CA LYS A 101 14.67 0.89 8.75
C LYS A 101 14.10 2.31 8.73
N LYS A 102 13.94 2.85 7.52
CA LYS A 102 13.28 4.13 7.28
C LYS A 102 11.82 3.87 6.95
N PHE A 103 10.92 4.62 7.56
CA PHE A 103 9.50 4.55 7.31
C PHE A 103 8.95 5.92 6.92
N SER A 104 8.08 5.96 5.92
CA SER A 104 7.30 7.14 5.58
C SER A 104 5.89 6.97 6.12
N VAL A 105 5.51 7.82 7.07
CA VAL A 105 4.16 7.87 7.64
C VAL A 105 3.38 8.93 6.88
N TRP A 106 2.18 8.56 6.39
CA TRP A 106 1.24 9.45 5.72
C TRP A 106 -0.07 9.46 6.51
N LEU A 107 -0.55 10.65 6.81
CA LEU A 107 -1.71 10.90 7.66
C LEU A 107 -2.75 11.66 6.85
N HIS A 108 -3.93 11.08 6.75
CA HIS A 108 -5.05 11.63 6.00
C HIS A 108 -6.04 12.27 6.95
N PHE A 109 -6.37 13.52 6.64
CA PHE A 109 -7.26 14.34 7.43
C PHE A 109 -8.32 15.00 6.57
N ALA A 110 -9.52 15.10 7.12
CA ALA A 110 -10.56 16.04 6.74
C ALA A 110 -11.35 16.35 8.02
N GLU A 111 -11.53 17.63 8.33
CA GLU A 111 -12.36 18.02 9.47
C GLU A 111 -13.83 17.83 9.07
N ILE A 112 -14.40 16.71 9.52
CA ILE A 112 -15.78 16.30 9.24
C ILE A 112 -16.69 16.37 10.46
N ASP A 113 -16.12 16.66 11.64
CA ASP A 113 -16.91 16.81 12.86
C ASP A 113 -17.67 18.13 12.84
N GLN A 114 -19.00 18.04 12.89
CA GLN A 114 -19.89 19.20 12.87
C GLN A 114 -19.74 20.09 14.12
N GLN A 115 -19.15 19.58 15.21
CA GLN A 115 -18.87 20.36 16.41
C GLN A 115 -17.72 21.36 16.21
N VAL A 116 -16.86 21.13 15.21
CA VAL A 116 -15.74 22.01 14.88
C VAL A 116 -16.21 23.04 13.86
N THR A 117 -16.47 24.26 14.34
CA THR A 117 -17.10 25.32 13.54
C THR A 117 -16.13 26.21 12.77
N GLY A 118 -14.81 26.01 12.90
CA GLY A 118 -13.82 26.78 12.15
C GLY A 118 -12.39 26.64 12.66
N VAL A 119 -11.52 27.49 12.11
CA VAL A 119 -10.08 27.56 12.42
C VAL A 119 -9.84 27.76 13.92
N GLY A 120 -8.85 27.06 14.46
CA GLY A 120 -8.39 27.13 15.84
C GLY A 120 -9.25 26.38 16.85
N LYS A 121 -10.35 25.77 16.42
CA LYS A 121 -11.26 25.01 17.31
C LYS A 121 -10.74 23.63 17.66
N ARG A 122 -9.99 23.00 16.74
CA ARG A 122 -9.28 21.74 16.97
C ARG A 122 -7.83 21.92 16.56
N VAL A 123 -6.93 21.79 17.52
CA VAL A 123 -5.48 21.83 17.33
C VAL A 123 -4.86 20.70 18.12
N PHE A 124 -3.99 19.93 17.48
CA PHE A 124 -3.28 18.83 18.11
C PHE A 124 -1.86 18.72 17.57
N ASP A 125 -0.96 18.14 18.37
CA ASP A 125 0.35 17.74 17.91
C ASP A 125 0.29 16.29 17.42
N VAL A 126 1.14 15.96 16.46
CA VAL A 126 1.34 14.60 15.98
C VAL A 126 2.74 14.17 16.38
N LEU A 127 2.83 13.10 17.16
CA LEU A 127 4.07 12.51 17.61
C LEU A 127 4.28 11.17 16.90
N ILE A 128 5.52 10.88 16.51
CA ILE A 128 5.92 9.58 16.00
C ILE A 128 7.02 9.06 16.91
N ASN A 129 6.78 7.91 17.57
CA ASN A 129 7.63 7.34 18.61
C ASN A 129 7.97 8.33 19.74
N GLY A 130 7.03 9.20 20.09
CA GLY A 130 7.18 10.21 21.14
C GLY A 130 7.85 11.51 20.68
N ASP A 131 8.42 11.57 19.48
CA ASP A 131 8.98 12.80 18.92
C ASP A 131 7.91 13.59 18.16
N VAL A 132 7.83 14.91 18.38
CA VAL A 132 6.87 15.77 17.68
C VAL A 132 7.21 15.86 16.18
N ALA A 133 6.40 15.20 15.35
CA ALA A 133 6.54 15.17 13.90
C ALA A 133 5.85 16.38 13.24
N PHE A 134 4.67 16.74 13.74
CA PHE A 134 3.92 17.94 13.33
C PHE A 134 3.38 18.64 14.57
N LYS A 135 3.57 19.96 14.64
CA LYS A 135 3.13 20.77 15.77
C LYS A 135 1.95 21.66 15.35
N ASP A 136 1.03 21.89 16.28
CA ASP A 136 -0.10 22.80 16.13
C ASP A 136 -0.95 22.51 14.87
N VAL A 137 -1.23 21.22 14.61
CA VAL A 137 -2.02 20.78 13.46
C VAL A 137 -3.45 21.24 13.61
N ASP A 138 -3.85 22.17 12.74
CA ASP A 138 -5.22 22.66 12.58
C ASP A 138 -5.67 22.35 11.16
N ILE A 139 -6.48 21.30 11.02
CA ILE A 139 -6.89 20.77 9.71
C ILE A 139 -7.63 21.84 8.91
N ALA A 140 -8.57 22.56 9.52
CA ALA A 140 -9.36 23.59 8.84
C ALA A 140 -8.47 24.72 8.32
N LYS A 141 -7.46 25.14 9.08
CA LYS A 141 -6.48 26.15 8.65
C LYS A 141 -5.59 25.64 7.53
N MET A 142 -5.07 24.41 7.65
CA MET A 142 -4.09 23.85 6.73
C MET A 142 -4.70 23.40 5.40
N SER A 143 -5.91 22.87 5.41
CA SER A 143 -6.64 22.47 4.20
C SER A 143 -7.28 23.69 3.48
N GLY A 144 -7.54 24.74 4.26
CA GLY A 144 -8.17 26.00 3.88
C GLY A 144 -9.66 26.08 4.23
N ASP A 145 -10.32 24.97 4.58
CA ASP A 145 -11.73 24.94 4.96
C ASP A 145 -12.14 23.58 5.59
N LEU A 146 -13.29 23.51 6.27
CA LEU A 146 -13.91 22.27 6.75
C LEU A 146 -14.27 21.35 5.58
N PHE A 147 -14.36 20.03 5.78
CA PHE A 147 -14.66 19.06 4.70
C PHE A 147 -13.70 19.17 3.49
N THR A 148 -12.43 19.49 3.75
CA THR A 148 -11.38 19.55 2.73
C THR A 148 -10.24 18.61 3.13
N ALA A 149 -9.85 17.73 2.21
CA ALA A 149 -8.80 16.77 2.42
C ALA A 149 -7.43 17.45 2.63
N LEU A 150 -6.66 16.90 3.56
CA LEU A 150 -5.29 17.26 3.88
C LEU A 150 -4.49 15.98 4.07
N VAL A 151 -3.28 15.94 3.50
CA VAL A 151 -2.35 14.82 3.67
C VAL A 151 -1.06 15.39 4.24
N LEU A 152 -0.64 14.86 5.39
CA LEU A 152 0.66 15.16 6.00
C LEU A 152 1.53 13.92 5.90
N ASN A 153 2.82 14.08 5.57
CA ASN A 153 3.75 12.96 5.53
C ASN A 153 5.09 13.29 6.19
N LYS A 154 5.68 12.31 6.86
CA LYS A 154 6.98 12.41 7.52
C LYS A 154 7.74 11.11 7.37
N THR A 155 9.00 11.21 6.97
CA THR A 155 9.92 10.08 7.01
C THR A 155 10.67 10.05 8.34
N VAL A 156 10.69 8.90 9.00
CA VAL A 156 11.38 8.65 10.27
C VAL A 156 12.27 7.42 10.17
N VAL A 157 13.32 7.37 10.99
CA VAL A 157 14.11 6.15 11.20
C VAL A 157 13.60 5.51 12.47
N VAL A 158 13.24 4.23 12.42
CA VAL A 158 12.78 3.50 13.61
C VAL A 158 13.84 2.50 14.03
N SER A 159 14.41 2.68 15.21
CA SER A 159 15.42 1.78 15.80
C SER A 159 14.79 0.58 16.53
N GLY A 160 13.59 0.76 17.07
CA GLY A 160 12.82 -0.28 17.75
C GLY A 160 12.05 -1.20 16.80
N ARG A 161 11.27 -2.12 17.39
CA ARG A 161 10.38 -3.04 16.64
C ARG A 161 8.95 -2.54 16.49
N SER A 162 8.68 -1.31 16.92
CA SER A 162 7.35 -0.71 16.89
C SER A 162 7.43 0.72 16.39
N LEU A 163 6.43 1.10 15.61
CA LEU A 163 6.17 2.47 15.20
C LEU A 163 4.84 2.89 15.80
N THR A 164 4.87 3.88 16.69
CA THR A 164 3.69 4.45 17.36
C THR A 164 3.45 5.86 16.83
N ILE A 165 2.23 6.12 16.37
CA ILE A 165 1.75 7.43 15.95
C ILE A 165 0.75 7.90 17.00
N THR A 166 0.97 9.06 17.59
CA THR A 166 0.09 9.64 18.61
C THR A 166 -0.38 11.01 18.18
N LEU A 167 -1.69 11.25 18.21
CA LEU A 167 -2.27 12.58 18.04
C LEU A 167 -2.67 13.10 19.41
N HIS A 168 -2.01 14.16 19.85
CA HIS A 168 -2.15 14.74 21.18
C HIS A 168 -2.86 16.10 21.12
N PRO A 169 -4.11 16.24 21.62
CA PRO A 169 -4.83 17.51 21.60
C PRO A 169 -4.11 18.61 22.39
N THR A 170 -3.91 19.78 21.77
CA THR A 170 -3.28 20.94 22.40
C THR A 170 -4.26 22.11 22.57
N LYS A 171 -5.22 22.27 21.65
CA LYS A 171 -6.38 23.18 21.81
C LYS A 171 -7.65 22.52 21.30
N GLY A 172 -8.73 22.69 22.05
CA GLY A 172 -9.92 21.84 21.90
C GLY A 172 -9.78 20.56 22.74
N LYS A 173 -10.75 19.66 22.63
CA LYS A 173 -10.82 18.46 23.49
C LYS A 173 -10.30 17.19 22.83
N HIS A 174 -10.40 17.08 21.50
CA HIS A 174 -10.17 15.81 20.80
C HIS A 174 -9.33 15.99 19.54
N ALA A 175 -8.54 14.98 19.20
CA ALA A 175 -7.89 14.83 17.90
C ALA A 175 -8.82 14.07 16.94
N ILE A 176 -8.54 14.14 15.64
CA ILE A 176 -9.28 13.44 14.60
C ILE A 176 -8.30 12.90 13.55
N ILE A 177 -8.58 11.72 13.01
CA ILE A 177 -7.81 11.10 11.91
C ILE A 177 -8.77 10.34 11.00
N ASN A 178 -8.56 10.39 9.68
CA ASN A 178 -9.38 9.69 8.70
C ASN A 178 -8.73 8.39 8.22
N ALA A 179 -7.41 8.44 8.00
CA ALA A 179 -6.64 7.27 7.57
C ALA A 179 -5.14 7.43 7.82
N ILE A 180 -4.45 6.29 7.90
CA ILE A 180 -2.99 6.21 8.09
C ILE A 180 -2.43 5.27 7.02
N GLU A 181 -1.39 5.71 6.32
CA GLU A 181 -0.51 4.83 5.53
C GLU A 181 0.88 4.82 6.17
N VAL A 182 1.47 3.63 6.32
CA VAL A 182 2.87 3.48 6.73
C VAL A 182 3.61 2.72 5.65
N PHE A 183 4.69 3.32 5.16
CA PHE A 183 5.52 2.74 4.12
C PHE A 183 6.92 2.44 4.63
N GLU A 184 7.50 1.29 4.30
CA GLU A 184 8.96 1.13 4.37
C GLU A 184 9.60 1.88 3.20
N VAL A 185 10.60 2.71 3.48
CA VAL A 185 11.40 3.40 2.45
C VAL A 185 12.59 2.52 2.10
N VAL A 186 12.58 1.97 0.89
CA VAL A 186 13.65 1.14 0.37
C VAL A 186 14.35 1.82 -0.80
N ARG A 187 15.58 1.42 -1.11
CA ARG A 187 16.28 1.98 -2.28
C ARG A 187 15.57 1.57 -3.56
N ALA A 188 15.50 2.48 -4.52
CA ALA A 188 14.98 2.18 -5.84
C ALA A 188 15.94 1.22 -6.53
N GLU A 189 15.44 0.03 -6.80
CA GLU A 189 16.10 -0.96 -7.63
C GLU A 189 15.66 -0.75 -9.09
N SER A 190 16.45 -1.26 -10.04
CA SER A 190 16.02 -1.26 -11.43
C SER A 190 14.72 -2.04 -11.56
N ARG A 191 13.77 -1.59 -12.40
CA ARG A 191 12.48 -2.29 -12.55
C ARG A 191 12.62 -3.59 -13.35
N THR A 192 11.65 -4.48 -13.23
CA THR A 192 11.53 -5.66 -14.10
C THR A 192 11.26 -5.25 -15.55
N LEU A 193 11.74 -6.05 -16.50
CA LEU A 193 11.54 -5.83 -17.93
C LEU A 193 10.04 -5.80 -18.27
N THR A 194 9.59 -4.70 -18.86
CA THR A 194 8.15 -4.38 -18.98
C THR A 194 7.34 -5.42 -19.74
N ASP A 195 7.93 -6.08 -20.75
CA ASP A 195 7.22 -7.10 -21.51
C ASP A 195 7.03 -8.41 -20.74
N GLU A 196 7.95 -8.72 -19.82
CA GLU A 196 7.81 -9.86 -18.91
C GLU A 196 6.78 -9.59 -17.82
N VAL A 197 6.73 -8.35 -17.30
CA VAL A 197 5.66 -7.91 -16.38
C VAL A 197 4.28 -8.08 -17.03
N LYS A 198 4.12 -7.66 -18.29
CA LYS A 198 2.86 -7.85 -19.03
C LYS A 198 2.53 -9.33 -19.21
N ALA A 199 3.52 -10.18 -19.49
CA ALA A 199 3.34 -11.61 -19.65
C ALA A 199 2.82 -12.26 -18.36
N LEU A 200 3.41 -11.93 -17.21
CA LEU A 200 2.96 -12.44 -15.92
C LEU A 200 1.58 -11.88 -15.53
N HIS A 201 1.22 -10.65 -15.92
CA HIS A 201 -0.16 -10.16 -15.74
C HIS A 201 -1.18 -10.95 -16.58
N SER A 202 -0.85 -11.26 -17.84
CA SER A 202 -1.69 -12.14 -18.67
C SER A 202 -1.83 -13.53 -18.05
N LEU A 203 -0.73 -14.11 -17.53
CA LEU A 203 -0.73 -15.38 -16.83
C LEU A 203 -1.60 -15.34 -15.57
N LYS A 204 -1.39 -14.35 -14.69
CA LYS A 204 -2.18 -14.09 -13.47
C LYS A 204 -3.68 -14.15 -13.75
N LYS A 205 -4.12 -13.50 -14.82
CA LYS A 205 -5.53 -13.48 -15.25
C LYS A 205 -6.01 -14.82 -15.77
N ALA A 206 -5.20 -15.50 -16.58
CA ALA A 206 -5.56 -16.76 -17.23
C ALA A 206 -5.71 -17.93 -16.25
N ILE A 207 -4.87 -17.99 -15.22
CA ILE A 207 -4.88 -19.07 -14.20
C ILE A 207 -5.71 -18.74 -12.96
N GLY A 208 -6.34 -17.56 -12.93
CA GLY A 208 -7.17 -17.11 -11.80
C GLY A 208 -6.39 -17.03 -10.50
N LEU A 209 -5.18 -16.46 -10.56
CA LEU A 209 -4.21 -16.55 -9.48
C LEU A 209 -4.77 -15.92 -8.18
N PRO A 210 -4.82 -16.69 -7.08
CA PRO A 210 -5.43 -16.25 -5.83
C PRO A 210 -4.61 -15.14 -5.18
N VAL A 211 -5.30 -14.17 -4.56
CA VAL A 211 -4.68 -12.97 -3.96
C VAL A 211 -3.61 -13.33 -2.90
N ARG A 212 -3.72 -14.51 -2.27
CA ARG A 212 -2.76 -15.02 -1.28
C ARG A 212 -1.32 -15.18 -1.80
N LEU A 213 -1.12 -15.33 -3.12
CA LEU A 213 0.20 -15.50 -3.72
C LEU A 213 0.96 -14.18 -3.91
N GLY A 214 0.32 -13.04 -3.62
CA GLY A 214 1.04 -11.76 -3.53
C GLY A 214 1.52 -11.16 -4.85
N TRP A 215 0.96 -11.56 -6.00
CA TRP A 215 1.33 -11.01 -7.31
C TRP A 215 0.76 -9.60 -7.54
N ASN A 216 1.27 -8.59 -6.86
CA ASN A 216 0.90 -7.17 -7.05
C ASN A 216 2.16 -6.32 -7.20
N GLY A 217 2.11 -5.28 -8.04
CA GLY A 217 3.27 -4.40 -8.27
C GLY A 217 4.29 -4.96 -9.27
N ASP A 218 5.57 -4.71 -9.03
CA ASP A 218 6.67 -5.21 -9.86
C ASP A 218 7.06 -6.63 -9.40
N PRO A 219 7.23 -7.62 -10.32
CA PRO A 219 7.48 -9.02 -9.95
C PRO A 219 8.78 -9.26 -9.17
N CYS A 220 9.84 -8.52 -9.48
CA CYS A 220 11.17 -8.77 -8.91
C CYS A 220 11.59 -7.75 -7.87
N VAL A 221 11.01 -6.55 -7.87
CA VAL A 221 11.45 -5.48 -6.98
C VAL A 221 10.36 -4.90 -6.09
N PRO A 222 10.72 -4.53 -4.85
CA PRO A 222 12.00 -4.77 -4.17
C PRO A 222 12.26 -6.25 -3.92
N GLN A 223 13.52 -6.72 -4.04
CA GLN A 223 13.87 -8.15 -3.96
C GLN A 223 13.32 -8.85 -2.72
N GLN A 224 13.30 -8.15 -1.59
CA GLN A 224 12.77 -8.67 -0.32
C GLN A 224 11.25 -8.93 -0.33
N HIS A 225 10.55 -8.54 -1.40
CA HIS A 225 9.11 -8.68 -1.63
C HIS A 225 8.81 -9.07 -3.09
N ALA A 226 9.70 -9.85 -3.72
CA ALA A 226 9.42 -10.44 -5.02
C ALA A 226 8.17 -11.34 -4.97
N TRP A 227 7.53 -11.54 -6.12
CA TRP A 227 6.32 -12.36 -6.21
C TRP A 227 6.61 -13.81 -5.82
N SER A 228 5.71 -14.40 -5.04
CA SER A 228 5.84 -15.80 -4.64
C SER A 228 5.83 -16.71 -5.88
N GLY A 229 6.81 -17.60 -5.98
CA GLY A 229 6.94 -18.54 -7.09
C GLY A 229 7.49 -17.91 -8.38
N VAL A 230 8.13 -16.74 -8.29
CA VAL A 230 8.78 -16.08 -9.42
C VAL A 230 10.26 -15.93 -9.09
N ASP A 231 11.12 -16.56 -9.88
CA ASP A 231 12.56 -16.37 -9.79
C ASP A 231 12.98 -15.22 -10.71
N CYS A 232 13.93 -14.43 -10.21
CA CYS A 232 14.34 -13.18 -10.81
C CYS A 232 15.86 -13.13 -10.96
N LEU A 233 16.31 -12.81 -12.17
CA LEU A 233 17.70 -12.61 -12.52
C LEU A 233 17.98 -11.15 -12.87
N PHE A 234 19.10 -10.61 -12.42
CA PHE A 234 19.53 -9.27 -12.81
C PHE A 234 20.32 -9.31 -14.12
N ASP A 235 19.75 -8.78 -15.20
CA ASP A 235 20.45 -8.57 -16.45
C ASP A 235 21.27 -7.27 -16.35
N ALA A 236 22.59 -7.42 -16.12
CA ALA A 236 23.52 -6.31 -16.03
C ALA A 236 23.71 -5.55 -17.34
N HIS A 237 23.48 -6.18 -18.50
CA HIS A 237 23.60 -5.54 -19.81
C HIS A 237 22.42 -4.62 -20.09
N ARG A 238 21.20 -5.05 -19.75
CA ARG A 238 19.99 -4.23 -19.88
C ARG A 238 19.73 -3.33 -18.68
N PHE A 239 20.44 -3.57 -17.58
CA PHE A 239 20.23 -2.93 -16.29
C PHE A 239 18.77 -3.10 -15.83
N LYS A 240 18.25 -4.32 -15.91
CA LYS A 240 16.85 -4.69 -15.61
C LYS A 240 16.78 -6.04 -14.89
N TRP A 241 15.77 -6.21 -14.05
CA TRP A 241 15.39 -7.57 -13.63
C TRP A 241 14.62 -8.26 -14.75
N VAL A 242 14.83 -9.56 -14.88
CA VAL A 242 14.13 -10.45 -15.80
C VAL A 242 13.67 -11.69 -15.04
N ILE A 243 12.70 -12.40 -15.60
CA ILE A 243 12.10 -13.61 -15.04
C ILE A 243 12.81 -14.82 -15.63
N ASP A 244 13.53 -15.57 -14.79
CA ASP A 244 14.23 -16.79 -15.19
C ASP A 244 13.57 -18.07 -14.66
N GLY A 245 12.64 -17.97 -13.70
CA GLY A 245 11.90 -19.13 -13.21
C GLY A 245 10.47 -18.82 -12.79
N LEU A 246 9.60 -19.82 -12.94
CA LEU A 246 8.23 -19.80 -12.44
C LEU A 246 7.90 -21.11 -11.73
N ASP A 247 7.80 -21.08 -10.41
CA ASP A 247 7.42 -22.22 -9.58
C ASP A 247 6.05 -21.99 -8.92
N LEU A 248 5.03 -22.61 -9.50
CA LEU A 248 3.64 -22.45 -9.09
C LEU A 248 3.00 -23.82 -8.84
N ASP A 249 3.79 -24.82 -8.46
CA ASP A 249 3.35 -26.18 -8.23
C ASP A 249 2.38 -26.30 -7.05
N ASN A 250 1.48 -27.30 -7.12
CA ASN A 250 0.58 -27.67 -6.02
C ASN A 250 -0.26 -26.52 -5.43
N GLN A 251 -0.51 -25.45 -6.20
CA GLN A 251 -1.25 -24.26 -5.75
C GLN A 251 -2.77 -24.36 -5.97
N GLY A 252 -3.26 -25.51 -6.44
CA GLY A 252 -4.68 -25.71 -6.78
C GLY A 252 -5.16 -24.80 -7.91
N LEU A 253 -4.24 -24.39 -8.80
CA LEU A 253 -4.52 -23.46 -9.88
C LEU A 253 -5.33 -24.13 -10.99
N GLY A 254 -6.21 -23.36 -11.62
CA GLY A 254 -6.99 -23.79 -12.78
C GLY A 254 -6.63 -22.99 -14.03
N GLY A 255 -7.56 -22.88 -14.97
CA GLY A 255 -7.40 -22.03 -16.14
C GLY A 255 -6.50 -22.66 -17.20
N TYR A 256 -5.68 -21.83 -17.87
CA TYR A 256 -4.78 -22.24 -18.96
C TYR A 256 -3.54 -21.36 -19.03
N VAL A 257 -2.48 -21.85 -19.68
CA VAL A 257 -1.26 -21.06 -19.94
C VAL A 257 -1.48 -20.18 -21.19
N PRO A 258 -1.38 -18.84 -21.10
CA PRO A 258 -1.60 -17.96 -22.25
C PRO A 258 -0.39 -17.92 -23.18
N LYS A 259 -0.61 -17.61 -24.47
CA LYS A 259 0.47 -17.46 -25.47
C LYS A 259 1.50 -16.39 -25.11
N ASP A 260 1.08 -15.38 -24.34
CA ASP A 260 1.93 -14.29 -23.84
C ASP A 260 3.09 -14.80 -22.96
N ILE A 261 3.04 -16.04 -22.45
CA ILE A 261 4.16 -16.67 -21.74
C ILE A 261 5.47 -16.64 -22.55
N ALA A 262 5.36 -16.62 -23.88
CA ALA A 262 6.50 -16.55 -24.80
C ALA A 262 7.28 -15.22 -24.75
N LYS A 263 6.74 -14.19 -24.08
CA LYS A 263 7.42 -12.90 -23.85
C LYS A 263 8.41 -12.96 -22.69
N LEU A 264 8.39 -14.04 -21.90
CA LEU A 264 9.39 -14.32 -20.86
C LEU A 264 10.66 -14.86 -21.54
N HIS A 265 11.40 -13.97 -22.19
CA HIS A 265 12.53 -14.35 -23.06
C HIS A 265 13.74 -14.90 -22.31
N HIS A 266 13.79 -14.71 -20.99
CA HIS A 266 14.88 -15.16 -20.12
C HIS A 266 14.50 -16.36 -19.26
N LEU A 267 13.28 -16.89 -19.44
CA LEU A 267 12.75 -17.98 -18.63
C LEU A 267 13.51 -19.28 -18.89
N GLN A 268 13.98 -19.91 -17.82
CA GLN A 268 14.75 -21.15 -17.82
C GLN A 268 13.98 -22.30 -17.22
N SER A 269 13.17 -22.04 -16.19
CA SER A 269 12.37 -23.06 -15.53
C SER A 269 10.90 -22.65 -15.45
N ILE A 270 10.03 -23.62 -15.68
CA ILE A 270 8.60 -23.53 -15.37
C ILE A 270 8.21 -24.78 -14.62
N ASN A 271 7.45 -24.63 -13.54
CA ASN A 271 6.83 -25.72 -12.83
C ASN A 271 5.38 -25.37 -12.51
N PHE A 272 4.47 -26.02 -13.23
CA PHE A 272 3.02 -25.92 -13.01
C PHE A 272 2.43 -27.23 -12.47
N SER A 273 3.27 -28.18 -12.06
CA SER A 273 2.85 -29.53 -11.66
C SER A 273 1.89 -29.51 -10.46
N GLY A 274 1.08 -30.56 -10.30
CA GLY A 274 0.14 -30.65 -9.16
C GLY A 274 -1.01 -29.64 -9.19
N ASN A 275 -1.27 -28.99 -10.33
CA ASN A 275 -2.41 -28.09 -10.53
C ASN A 275 -3.48 -28.69 -11.44
N SER A 276 -4.64 -28.02 -11.51
CA SER A 276 -5.76 -28.33 -12.40
C SER A 276 -5.77 -27.44 -13.66
N ILE A 277 -4.59 -27.03 -14.14
CA ILE A 277 -4.44 -26.23 -15.36
C ILE A 277 -4.86 -27.08 -16.56
N ARG A 278 -5.70 -26.50 -17.43
CA ARG A 278 -6.31 -27.15 -18.58
C ARG A 278 -5.78 -26.55 -19.88
N GLY A 279 -6.03 -27.27 -20.98
CA GLY A 279 -5.55 -26.88 -22.30
C GLY A 279 -4.14 -27.41 -22.59
N GLY A 280 -3.69 -27.22 -23.83
CA GLY A 280 -2.33 -27.60 -24.22
C GLY A 280 -1.31 -26.54 -23.83
N ILE A 281 -0.06 -26.97 -23.70
CA ILE A 281 1.09 -26.06 -23.62
C ILE A 281 1.11 -25.22 -24.91
N PRO A 282 1.11 -23.87 -24.83
CA PRO A 282 1.14 -23.04 -26.02
C PRO A 282 2.37 -23.33 -26.87
N SER A 283 2.19 -23.57 -28.16
CA SER A 283 3.32 -23.77 -29.08
C SER A 283 4.26 -22.57 -29.15
N THR A 284 3.78 -21.38 -28.79
CA THR A 284 4.59 -20.16 -28.64
C THR A 284 5.65 -20.30 -27.56
N LEU A 285 5.51 -21.20 -26.59
CA LEU A 285 6.56 -21.46 -25.62
C LEU A 285 7.85 -21.97 -26.28
N GLY A 286 7.75 -22.62 -27.45
CA GLY A 286 8.90 -23.05 -28.24
C GLY A 286 9.76 -21.90 -28.80
N THR A 287 9.33 -20.64 -28.70
CA THR A 287 10.17 -19.48 -29.06
C THR A 287 11.06 -19.00 -27.90
N VAL A 288 10.87 -19.54 -26.70
CA VAL A 288 11.67 -19.21 -25.52
C VAL A 288 12.88 -20.14 -25.49
N THR A 289 13.95 -19.75 -26.17
CA THR A 289 15.13 -20.61 -26.36
C THR A 289 15.96 -20.81 -25.09
N SER A 290 15.72 -20.02 -24.05
CA SER A 290 16.35 -20.15 -22.72
C SER A 290 15.69 -21.23 -21.86
N LEU A 291 14.53 -21.78 -22.24
CA LEU A 291 13.78 -22.71 -21.41
C LEU A 291 14.46 -24.08 -21.37
N GLU A 292 14.82 -24.53 -20.17
CA GLU A 292 15.51 -25.79 -19.91
C GLU A 292 14.61 -26.82 -19.22
N THR A 293 13.72 -26.36 -18.32
CA THR A 293 12.84 -27.22 -17.50
C THR A 293 11.38 -26.79 -17.60
N LEU A 294 10.46 -27.75 -17.73
CA LEU A 294 9.00 -27.56 -17.84
C LEU A 294 8.20 -28.56 -17.00
#